data_AF-A0A7S2QLJ1-F1
#
_entry.id   AF-A0A7S2QLJ1-F1
#
_cell.length_a   1.000
_cell.length_b   1.000
_cell.length_c   1.000
_cell.angle_alpha   90.00
_cell.angle_beta   90.00
_cell.angle_gamma   90.00
#
_symmetry.space_group_name_H-M   'P 1'
#
loop_
_entity.id
_entity.type
_entity.pdbx_description
1 polymer ?
#
loop_
_entity_poly.entity_id
_entity_poly.type
_entity_poly.pdbx_seq_one_letter_code
_entity_poly.pdbx_strand_id
1 'polypeptide(L)'
;MAQRRALTLEVESLRKKLRILIEQNSSCPELEQLDRQEFCVDFEERDKIAATTKERCDALRALIEKENVARQLIRDRLIKEFWDPMQGKGCQIVSLASSLAVSNYPERTVSEAESTTLRKLRVMRKTEQLENAYIKTSDCPERLRDDLLLQADQFASGDEDYVVNWWHAGSLAKDGEKEFFDQQFLYEPFELLTNCRRRVQTHMLQSMAAEFRQSFNGLFKTCQNDKKGVMDQIREKVMRIKAILVELQVEETVPEPELHQHEEEEAVLAVKDREIKAEKWISPEERKAAEE
;
A
#
# COMPACT_ATOMS: atom_id res chain seq x y z
N MET A 1 -33.62 -37.73 -31.57
CA MET A 1 -32.39 -37.13 -32.15
C MET A 1 -32.62 -36.54 -33.55
N ALA A 2 -33.23 -37.26 -34.50
CA ALA A 2 -33.46 -36.77 -35.87
C ALA A 2 -34.42 -35.56 -35.99
N GLN A 3 -35.56 -35.58 -35.29
CA GLN A 3 -36.53 -34.47 -35.30
C GLN A 3 -35.95 -33.16 -34.76
N ARG A 4 -35.09 -33.24 -33.74
CA ARG A 4 -34.44 -32.06 -33.14
C ARG A 4 -33.47 -31.40 -34.12
N ARG A 5 -32.80 -32.19 -34.98
CA ARG A 5 -31.92 -31.68 -36.06
C ARG A 5 -32.70 -31.05 -37.21
N ALA A 6 -33.85 -31.61 -37.57
CA ALA A 6 -34.72 -31.03 -38.60
C ALA A 6 -35.28 -29.67 -38.17
N LEU A 7 -35.77 -29.56 -36.93
CA LEU A 7 -36.21 -28.30 -36.33
C LEU A 7 -35.10 -27.23 -36.30
N THR A 8 -33.87 -27.59 -35.95
CA THR A 8 -32.75 -26.62 -35.95
C THR A 8 -32.42 -26.12 -37.36
N LEU A 9 -32.50 -26.98 -38.38
CA LEU A 9 -32.27 -26.61 -39.78
C LEU A 9 -33.35 -25.67 -40.30
N GLU A 10 -34.62 -25.91 -39.94
CA GLU A 10 -35.72 -25.02 -40.30
C GLU A 10 -35.56 -23.64 -39.64
N VAL A 11 -35.23 -23.59 -38.35
CA VAL A 11 -34.97 -22.34 -37.62
C VAL A 11 -33.78 -21.58 -38.23
N GLU A 12 -32.72 -22.26 -38.65
CA GLU A 12 -31.60 -21.63 -39.37
C GLU A 12 -32.02 -21.09 -40.74
N SER A 13 -32.88 -21.80 -41.46
CA SER A 13 -33.40 -21.33 -42.76
C SER A 13 -34.24 -20.06 -42.60
N LEU A 14 -35.08 -19.99 -41.56
CA LEU A 14 -35.90 -18.82 -41.23
C LEU A 14 -35.03 -17.63 -40.81
N ARG A 15 -33.98 -17.87 -40.01
CA ARG A 15 -32.99 -16.85 -39.66
C ARG A 15 -32.27 -16.25 -40.88
N LYS A 16 -31.91 -17.07 -41.86
CA LYS A 16 -31.29 -16.59 -43.11
C LYS A 16 -32.26 -15.71 -43.90
N LYS A 17 -33.52 -16.11 -44.04
CA LYS A 17 -34.56 -15.31 -44.72
C LYS A 17 -34.80 -13.97 -44.02
N LEU A 18 -34.89 -13.97 -42.68
CA LEU A 18 -35.05 -12.74 -41.90
C LEU A 18 -33.86 -11.78 -42.12
N ARG A 19 -32.63 -12.31 -42.15
CA ARG A 19 -31.43 -11.49 -42.38
C ARG A 19 -31.45 -10.81 -43.75
N ILE A 20 -31.86 -11.54 -44.79
CA ILE A 20 -32.01 -10.99 -46.14
C ILE A 20 -33.06 -9.88 -46.17
N LEU A 21 -34.19 -10.04 -45.47
CA LEU A 21 -35.24 -9.01 -45.39
C LEU A 21 -34.78 -7.76 -44.65
N ILE A 22 -34.02 -7.91 -43.55
CA ILE A 22 -33.44 -6.78 -42.82
C ILE A 22 -32.42 -6.02 -43.69
N GLU A 23 -31.63 -6.75 -44.46
CA GLU A 23 -30.60 -6.17 -45.35
C GLU A 23 -31.24 -5.43 -46.54
N GLN A 24 -32.31 -5.99 -47.13
CA GLN A 24 -33.12 -5.32 -48.14
C GLN A 24 -33.78 -4.04 -47.60
N ASN A 25 -34.35 -4.11 -46.40
CA ASN A 25 -34.93 -2.94 -45.74
C ASN A 25 -33.88 -1.84 -45.52
N SER A 26 -32.67 -2.18 -45.07
CA SER A 26 -31.57 -1.19 -44.91
C SER A 26 -31.07 -0.58 -46.21
N SER A 27 -31.33 -1.21 -47.37
CA SER A 27 -31.00 -0.68 -48.69
C SER A 27 -32.08 0.21 -49.31
N CYS A 28 -33.27 0.27 -48.68
CA CYS A 28 -34.38 1.12 -49.11
C CYS A 28 -34.19 2.58 -48.67
N PRO A 29 -34.86 3.53 -49.34
CA PRO A 29 -34.87 4.95 -48.95
C PRO A 29 -35.38 5.14 -47.52
N GLU A 30 -34.90 6.16 -46.80
CA GLU A 30 -35.24 6.45 -45.40
C GLU A 30 -36.75 6.50 -45.12
N LEU A 31 -37.57 6.92 -46.08
CA LEU A 31 -39.04 6.99 -45.93
C LEU A 31 -39.74 5.62 -45.92
N GLU A 32 -39.10 4.58 -46.49
CA GLU A 32 -39.65 3.23 -46.63
C GLU A 32 -38.96 2.22 -45.69
N GLN A 33 -37.96 2.67 -44.93
CA GLN A 33 -37.27 1.86 -43.93
C GLN A 33 -38.17 1.61 -42.72
N LEU A 34 -38.51 0.34 -42.49
CA LEU A 34 -39.21 -0.10 -41.28
C LEU A 34 -38.21 -0.26 -40.12
N ASP A 35 -38.60 0.10 -38.90
CA ASP A 35 -37.75 -0.15 -37.73
C ASP A 35 -37.72 -1.66 -37.42
N ARG A 36 -36.63 -2.14 -36.83
CA ARG A 36 -36.48 -3.56 -36.45
C ARG A 36 -37.59 -4.06 -35.53
N GLN A 37 -38.22 -3.16 -34.79
CA GLN A 37 -39.32 -3.46 -33.88
C GLN A 37 -40.63 -3.78 -34.62
N GLU A 38 -40.80 -3.27 -35.84
CA GLU A 38 -42.00 -3.47 -36.68
C GLU A 38 -41.98 -4.81 -37.42
N PHE A 39 -40.82 -5.46 -37.53
CA PHE A 39 -40.69 -6.84 -38.03
C PHE A 39 -41.20 -7.89 -37.04
N CYS A 40 -41.41 -7.53 -35.76
CA CYS A 40 -42.02 -8.43 -34.78
C CYS A 40 -43.54 -8.42 -34.92
N VAL A 41 -44.07 -9.51 -35.48
CA VAL A 41 -45.52 -9.72 -35.62
C VAL A 41 -46.18 -10.09 -34.29
N ASP A 42 -45.44 -10.74 -33.39
CA ASP A 42 -45.92 -11.17 -32.07
C ASP A 42 -45.45 -10.20 -30.98
N PHE A 43 -46.31 -9.24 -30.65
CA PHE A 43 -46.04 -8.25 -29.61
C PHE A 43 -46.12 -8.85 -28.20
N GLU A 44 -46.98 -9.85 -27.97
CA GLU A 44 -47.16 -10.45 -26.64
C GLU A 44 -45.94 -11.25 -26.22
N GLU A 45 -45.41 -12.12 -27.08
CA GLU A 45 -44.19 -12.88 -26.78
C GLU A 45 -42.97 -11.97 -26.69
N ARG A 46 -42.88 -10.91 -27.53
CA ARG A 46 -41.83 -9.90 -27.42
C ARG A 46 -41.83 -9.25 -26.05
N ASP A 47 -42.98 -8.80 -25.57
CA ASP A 47 -43.11 -8.11 -24.29
C ASP A 47 -42.85 -9.06 -23.11
N LYS A 48 -43.26 -10.34 -23.20
CA LYS A 48 -42.88 -11.39 -22.23
C LYS A 48 -41.37 -11.63 -22.20
N ILE A 49 -40.71 -11.73 -23.35
CA ILE A 49 -39.25 -11.90 -23.44
C ILE A 49 -38.54 -10.67 -22.88
N ALA A 50 -39.02 -9.47 -23.18
CA ALA A 50 -38.48 -8.23 -22.63
C ALA A 50 -38.63 -8.18 -21.11
N ALA A 51 -39.79 -8.53 -20.57
CA ALA A 51 -40.04 -8.59 -19.13
C ALA A 51 -39.12 -9.60 -18.43
N THR A 52 -39.04 -10.84 -18.92
CA THR A 52 -38.16 -11.87 -18.35
C THR A 52 -36.68 -11.52 -18.48
N THR A 53 -36.27 -10.86 -19.57
CA THR A 53 -34.89 -10.38 -19.74
C THR A 53 -34.59 -9.24 -18.78
N LYS A 54 -35.53 -8.30 -18.59
CA LYS A 54 -35.41 -7.19 -17.65
C LYS A 54 -35.29 -7.70 -16.22
N GLU A 55 -36.15 -8.63 -15.80
CA GLU A 55 -36.06 -9.27 -14.49
C GLU A 55 -34.71 -9.95 -14.27
N ARG A 56 -34.18 -10.66 -15.28
CA ARG A 56 -32.84 -11.27 -15.21
C ARG A 56 -31.74 -10.22 -15.10
N CYS A 57 -31.81 -9.13 -15.88
CA CYS A 57 -30.85 -8.03 -15.82
C CYS A 57 -30.88 -7.35 -14.45
N ASP A 58 -32.06 -7.09 -13.90
CA ASP A 58 -32.23 -6.44 -12.60
C ASP A 58 -31.76 -7.35 -11.46
N ALA A 59 -32.04 -8.66 -11.54
CA ALA A 59 -31.50 -9.63 -10.59
C ALA A 59 -29.96 -9.71 -10.66
N LEU A 60 -29.38 -9.70 -11.87
CA LEU A 60 -27.93 -9.69 -12.05
C LEU A 60 -27.30 -8.39 -11.51
N ARG A 61 -27.91 -7.23 -11.78
CA ARG A 61 -27.47 -5.94 -11.24
C ARG A 61 -27.49 -5.94 -9.72
N ALA A 62 -28.58 -6.40 -9.10
CA ALA A 62 -28.70 -6.48 -7.65
C ALA A 62 -27.64 -7.40 -7.03
N LEU A 63 -27.29 -8.51 -7.70
CA LEU A 63 -26.19 -9.39 -7.27
C LEU A 63 -24.83 -8.69 -7.34
N ILE A 64 -24.54 -8.01 -8.44
CA ILE A 64 -23.28 -7.27 -8.63
C ILE A 64 -23.17 -6.12 -7.63
N GLU A 65 -24.25 -5.36 -7.41
CA GLU A 65 -24.30 -4.30 -6.41
C GLU A 65 -24.02 -4.85 -5.00
N LYS A 66 -24.66 -5.96 -4.64
CA LYS A 66 -24.43 -6.62 -3.35
C LYS A 66 -22.97 -7.06 -3.19
N GLU A 67 -22.37 -7.61 -4.25
CA GLU A 67 -20.96 -8.01 -4.23
C GLU A 67 -20.03 -6.80 -4.11
N ASN A 68 -20.31 -5.72 -4.83
CA ASN A 68 -19.54 -4.48 -4.75
C ASN A 68 -19.61 -3.86 -3.37
N VAL A 69 -20.79 -3.80 -2.75
CA VAL A 69 -20.96 -3.33 -1.37
C VAL A 69 -20.17 -4.21 -0.40
N ALA A 70 -20.22 -5.53 -0.56
CA ALA A 70 -19.44 -6.44 0.29
C ALA A 70 -17.93 -6.19 0.17
N ARG A 71 -17.41 -5.99 -1.05
CA ARG A 71 -16.00 -5.67 -1.30
C ARG A 71 -15.62 -4.29 -0.72
N GLN A 72 -16.50 -3.29 -0.84
CA GLN A 72 -16.30 -1.97 -0.24
C GLN A 72 -16.21 -2.06 1.29
N LEU A 73 -17.11 -2.82 1.94
CA LEU A 73 -17.04 -3.04 3.39
C LEU A 73 -15.72 -3.68 3.82
N ILE A 74 -15.22 -4.66 3.07
CA ILE A 74 -13.92 -5.28 3.34
C ILE A 74 -12.80 -4.25 3.18
N ARG A 75 -12.79 -3.49 2.08
CA ARG A 75 -11.81 -2.41 1.84
C ARG A 75 -11.80 -1.40 2.98
N ASP A 76 -12.97 -0.90 3.38
CA ASP A 76 -13.09 0.13 4.40
C ASP A 76 -12.63 -0.39 5.76
N ARG A 77 -12.91 -1.67 6.06
CA ARG A 77 -12.38 -2.33 7.26
C ARG A 77 -10.86 -2.43 7.23
N LEU A 78 -10.28 -2.83 6.10
CA LEU A 78 -8.83 -2.93 5.95
C LEU A 78 -8.15 -1.57 6.09
N ILE A 79 -8.73 -0.52 5.49
CA ILE A 79 -8.22 0.86 5.62
C ILE A 79 -8.27 1.29 7.10
N LYS A 80 -9.40 1.09 7.77
CA LYS A 80 -9.57 1.49 9.16
C LYS A 80 -8.66 0.74 10.14
N GLU A 81 -8.44 -0.56 9.91
CA GLU A 81 -7.63 -1.40 10.80
C GLU A 81 -6.12 -1.27 10.54
N PHE A 82 -5.70 -1.14 9.28
CA PHE A 82 -4.28 -1.24 8.91
C PHE A 82 -3.69 0.03 8.32
N TRP A 83 -4.48 0.89 7.66
CA TRP A 83 -3.98 2.08 6.97
C TRP A 83 -4.06 3.34 7.82
N ASP A 84 -5.23 3.62 8.39
CA ASP A 84 -5.46 4.82 9.22
C ASP A 84 -4.59 4.86 10.49
N PRO A 85 -4.28 3.73 11.15
CA PRO A 85 -3.40 3.75 12.32
C PRO A 85 -1.91 3.90 11.98
N MET A 86 -1.51 3.99 10.70
CA MET A 86 -0.11 4.16 10.34
C MET A 86 0.35 5.62 10.50
N GLN A 87 1.49 5.80 11.17
CA GLN A 87 2.22 7.07 11.25
C GLN A 87 3.05 7.32 9.99
N GLY A 88 3.64 6.26 9.43
CA GLY A 88 4.33 6.28 8.15
C GLY A 88 3.74 5.22 7.23
N LYS A 89 3.11 5.64 6.13
CA LYS A 89 2.57 4.72 5.12
C LYS A 89 3.70 4.13 4.30
N GLY A 90 3.49 2.91 3.80
CA GLY A 90 4.46 2.22 2.94
C GLY A 90 4.69 2.98 1.64
N CYS A 91 5.95 3.26 1.32
CA CYS A 91 6.39 3.95 0.11
C CYS A 91 7.73 3.40 -0.37
N GLN A 92 7.96 3.57 -1.67
CA GLN A 92 9.21 3.19 -2.31
C GLN A 92 9.84 4.39 -3.01
N ILE A 93 11.16 4.40 -3.12
CA ILE A 93 11.90 5.28 -4.02
C ILE A 93 12.47 4.37 -5.10
N VAL A 94 11.97 4.54 -6.33
CA VAL A 94 12.46 3.81 -7.50
C VAL A 94 13.53 4.65 -8.18
N SER A 95 14.55 4.03 -8.76
CA SER A 95 15.56 4.74 -9.55
C SER A 95 14.98 5.22 -10.89
N LEU A 96 15.54 6.29 -11.47
CA LEU A 96 15.09 6.85 -12.76
C LEU A 96 15.57 6.05 -13.98
N ALA A 97 16.75 5.43 -13.90
CA ALA A 97 17.39 4.75 -15.03
C ALA A 97 17.68 3.26 -14.75
N SER A 98 17.93 2.92 -13.49
CA SER A 98 18.13 1.55 -13.00
C SER A 98 16.86 0.97 -12.37
N SER A 99 16.82 -0.35 -12.20
CA SER A 99 15.74 -1.12 -11.56
C SER A 99 15.81 -1.15 -10.02
N LEU A 100 16.69 -0.33 -9.41
CA LEU A 100 16.81 -0.26 -7.96
C LEU A 100 15.55 0.38 -7.34
N ALA A 101 14.98 -0.26 -6.33
CA ALA A 101 13.91 0.31 -5.52
C ALA A 101 14.23 0.11 -4.03
N VAL A 102 14.08 1.18 -3.26
CA VAL A 102 14.26 1.17 -1.80
C VAL A 102 12.91 1.43 -1.16
N SER A 103 12.49 0.60 -0.20
CA SER A 103 11.23 0.79 0.54
C SER A 103 11.49 1.45 1.89
N ASN A 104 10.54 2.26 2.36
CA ASN A 104 10.53 2.73 3.74
C ASN A 104 10.02 1.64 4.69
N TYR A 105 10.15 1.87 5.99
CA TYR A 105 9.53 1.02 7.02
C TYR A 105 8.15 1.57 7.38
N PRO A 106 7.06 0.83 7.15
CA PRO A 106 5.76 1.25 7.64
C PRO A 106 5.72 1.23 9.17
N GLU A 107 5.35 2.36 9.77
CA GLU A 107 5.30 2.52 11.22
C GLU A 107 3.87 2.77 11.67
N ARG A 108 3.42 2.00 12.65
CA ARG A 108 2.12 2.20 13.30
C ARG A 108 2.24 3.30 14.34
N THR A 109 1.18 4.09 14.49
CA THR A 109 1.02 4.97 15.65
C THR A 109 1.07 4.16 16.94
N VAL A 110 2.02 4.50 17.81
CA VAL A 110 2.18 3.87 19.12
C VAL A 110 1.02 4.29 20.01
N SER A 111 0.36 3.34 20.66
CA SER A 111 -0.74 3.65 21.57
C SER A 111 -0.23 4.41 22.80
N GLU A 112 -1.07 5.29 23.38
CA GLU A 112 -0.74 5.98 24.63
C GLU A 112 -0.42 4.99 25.77
N ALA A 113 -1.11 3.84 25.80
CA ALA A 113 -0.85 2.79 26.78
C ALA A 113 0.55 2.16 26.61
N GLU A 114 1.02 1.99 25.37
CA GLU A 114 2.35 1.44 25.07
C GLU A 114 3.44 2.46 25.41
N SER A 115 3.23 3.73 25.05
CA SER A 115 4.14 4.83 25.39
C SER A 115 4.29 5.03 26.90
N THR A 116 3.17 4.99 27.64
CA THR A 116 3.20 5.09 29.11
C THR A 116 3.88 3.89 29.77
N THR A 117 3.70 2.68 29.22
CA THR A 117 4.41 1.49 29.68
C THR A 117 5.91 1.62 29.47
N LEU A 118 6.36 2.00 28.27
CA LEU A 118 7.78 2.25 27.99
C LEU A 118 8.36 3.32 28.93
N ARG A 119 7.64 4.42 29.17
CA ARG A 119 8.06 5.46 30.12
C ARG A 119 8.25 4.91 31.53
N LYS A 120 7.33 4.08 32.02
CA LYS A 120 7.44 3.44 33.35
C LYS A 120 8.67 2.52 33.40
N LEU A 121 8.90 1.72 32.36
CA LEU A 121 10.04 0.81 32.29
C LEU A 121 11.37 1.58 32.24
N ARG A 122 11.44 2.70 31.53
CA ARG A 122 12.61 3.60 31.51
C ARG A 122 12.91 4.14 32.91
N VAL A 123 11.89 4.57 33.65
CA VAL A 123 12.06 5.04 35.03
C VAL A 123 12.55 3.91 35.94
N MET A 124 11.95 2.72 35.85
CA MET A 124 12.39 1.55 36.64
C MET A 124 13.84 1.15 36.35
N ARG A 125 14.27 1.21 35.09
CA ARG A 125 15.66 0.92 34.74
C ARG A 125 16.60 2.01 35.23
N LYS A 126 16.21 3.28 35.12
CA LYS A 126 17.00 4.40 35.64
C LYS A 126 17.19 4.31 37.16
N THR A 127 16.17 3.91 37.90
CA THR A 127 16.31 3.68 39.36
C THR A 127 17.25 2.51 39.65
N GLU A 128 17.13 1.40 38.94
CA GLU A 128 18.04 0.25 39.10
C GLU A 128 19.50 0.62 38.79
N GLN A 129 19.76 1.41 37.76
CA GLN A 129 21.12 1.87 37.43
C GLN A 129 21.71 2.76 38.54
N LEU A 130 20.89 3.63 39.14
CA LEU A 130 21.32 4.45 40.28
C LEU A 130 21.60 3.59 41.52
N GLU A 131 20.78 2.57 41.78
CA GLU A 131 21.01 1.59 42.85
C GLU A 131 22.31 0.82 42.62
N ASN A 132 22.54 0.32 41.41
CA ASN A 132 23.78 -0.36 41.03
C ASN A 132 25.01 0.55 41.17
N ALA A 133 24.91 1.82 40.78
CA ALA A 133 25.97 2.80 40.95
C ALA A 133 26.25 3.09 42.44
N TYR A 134 25.21 3.18 43.26
CA TYR A 134 25.34 3.35 44.71
C TYR A 134 26.02 2.15 45.36
N ILE A 135 25.69 0.91 44.98
CA ILE A 135 26.33 -0.31 45.49
C ILE A 135 27.84 -0.34 45.21
N LYS A 136 28.25 0.16 44.03
CA LYS A 136 29.67 0.27 43.64
C LYS A 136 30.41 1.39 44.38
N THR A 137 29.70 2.32 45.00
CA THR A 137 30.29 3.45 45.74
C THR A 137 30.79 2.98 47.12
N SER A 138 31.87 3.60 47.62
CA SER A 138 32.47 3.30 48.93
C SER A 138 31.54 3.52 50.12
N ASP A 139 30.51 4.37 49.99
CA ASP A 139 29.53 4.72 51.02
C ASP A 139 28.44 3.65 51.25
N CYS A 140 28.41 2.58 50.44
CA CYS A 140 27.44 1.50 50.60
C CYS A 140 27.82 0.56 51.76
N PRO A 141 26.90 0.21 52.67
CA PRO A 141 27.13 -0.78 53.72
C PRO A 141 27.56 -2.14 53.16
N GLU A 142 28.56 -2.78 53.77
CA GLU A 142 29.15 -4.05 53.30
C GLU A 142 28.10 -5.15 53.06
N ARG A 143 27.09 -5.25 53.93
CA ARG A 143 26.00 -6.23 53.78
C ARG A 143 25.21 -6.10 52.47
N LEU A 144 25.02 -4.89 51.96
CA LEU A 144 24.33 -4.67 50.68
C LEU A 144 25.25 -4.93 49.47
N ARG A 145 26.57 -4.84 49.66
CA ARG A 145 27.55 -5.10 48.60
C ARG A 145 27.66 -6.59 48.28
N ASP A 146 27.48 -7.44 49.30
CA ASP A 146 27.56 -8.90 49.19
C ASP A 146 26.28 -9.56 48.63
N ASP A 147 25.16 -8.82 48.54
CA ASP A 147 23.88 -9.31 48.01
C ASP A 147 23.83 -9.40 46.46
N LEU A 148 24.95 -9.13 45.76
CA LEU A 148 25.01 -9.24 44.31
C LEU A 148 25.01 -10.73 43.88
N LEU A 149 23.91 -11.18 43.26
CA LEU A 149 23.72 -12.58 42.86
C LEU A 149 24.73 -13.09 41.81
N LEU A 150 25.33 -12.20 41.01
CA LEU A 150 26.34 -12.53 40.00
C LEU A 150 27.24 -11.33 39.74
N GLN A 151 28.56 -11.52 39.80
CA GLN A 151 29.55 -10.54 39.35
C GLN A 151 29.99 -10.89 37.92
N ALA A 152 29.70 -10.02 36.95
CA ALA A 152 30.03 -10.26 35.54
C ALA A 152 31.53 -10.52 35.33
N ASP A 153 32.39 -9.83 36.08
CA ASP A 153 33.85 -9.93 36.04
C ASP A 153 34.39 -11.34 36.38
N GLN A 154 33.58 -12.20 37.01
CA GLN A 154 33.94 -13.58 37.30
C GLN A 154 33.74 -14.52 36.09
N PHE A 155 32.92 -14.12 35.12
CA PHE A 155 32.49 -14.98 34.02
C PHE A 155 32.91 -14.45 32.64
N ALA A 156 33.18 -13.16 32.50
CA ALA A 156 33.64 -12.58 31.24
C ALA A 156 34.60 -11.41 31.48
N SER A 157 35.58 -11.25 30.58
CA SER A 157 36.68 -10.29 30.75
C SER A 157 36.36 -8.86 30.34
N GLY A 158 35.28 -8.61 29.59
CA GLY A 158 35.15 -7.32 28.90
C GLY A 158 35.16 -7.45 27.39
N ASP A 159 35.98 -8.35 26.86
CA ASP A 159 36.53 -8.19 25.51
C ASP A 159 35.92 -9.17 24.48
N GLU A 160 34.72 -9.69 24.77
CA GLU A 160 34.09 -10.71 23.92
C GLU A 160 33.25 -10.07 22.80
N ASP A 161 33.93 -9.64 21.74
CA ASP A 161 33.32 -8.99 20.55
C ASP A 161 32.20 -9.80 19.86
N TYR A 162 32.13 -11.12 20.12
CA TYR A 162 31.14 -12.01 19.52
C TYR A 162 29.77 -11.98 20.22
N VAL A 163 29.68 -11.36 21.40
CA VAL A 163 28.42 -11.26 22.15
C VAL A 163 27.63 -10.06 21.64
N VAL A 164 26.53 -10.33 20.94
CA VAL A 164 25.68 -9.32 20.26
C VAL A 164 25.12 -8.23 21.19
N ASN A 165 25.10 -8.48 22.51
CA ASN A 165 24.67 -7.53 23.53
C ASN A 165 25.83 -6.87 24.30
N TRP A 166 27.09 -7.08 23.89
CA TRP A 166 28.23 -6.36 24.44
C TRP A 166 28.28 -4.96 23.84
N TRP A 167 27.40 -4.09 24.32
CA TRP A 167 27.39 -2.70 23.89
C TRP A 167 28.49 -1.95 24.63
N HIS A 168 29.73 -2.09 24.15
CA HIS A 168 30.80 -1.21 24.58
C HIS A 168 30.38 0.23 24.25
N ALA A 169 30.26 1.08 25.27
CA ALA A 169 30.01 2.51 25.13
C ALA A 169 31.02 3.22 24.20
N GLY A 170 32.12 2.55 23.78
CA GLY A 170 33.11 3.06 22.84
C GLY A 170 33.13 2.42 21.44
N SER A 171 32.39 1.34 21.14
CA SER A 171 32.58 0.61 19.85
C SER A 171 31.73 1.15 18.69
N LEU A 172 30.54 1.72 18.98
CA LEU A 172 29.72 2.46 18.00
C LEU A 172 29.89 3.98 18.04
N ALA A 173 30.70 4.50 18.97
CA ALA A 173 31.11 5.91 18.98
C ALA A 173 32.21 6.18 17.92
N LYS A 174 32.10 5.57 16.74
CA LYS A 174 32.83 6.03 15.56
C LYS A 174 32.10 7.26 15.02
N ASP A 175 32.85 8.33 14.87
CA ASP A 175 32.47 9.67 14.41
C ASP A 175 31.13 9.75 13.64
N GLY A 176 30.08 10.25 14.31
CA GLY A 176 28.86 10.74 13.66
C GLY A 176 27.60 9.86 13.77
N GLU A 177 27.66 8.68 14.38
CA GLU A 177 26.45 7.87 14.62
C GLU A 177 25.60 8.44 15.78
N LYS A 178 24.28 8.53 15.59
CA LYS A 178 23.36 8.98 16.64
C LYS A 178 23.30 7.91 17.72
N GLU A 179 23.73 8.24 18.93
CA GLU A 179 23.42 7.41 20.10
C GLU A 179 21.90 7.32 20.27
N PHE A 180 21.40 6.10 20.30
CA PHE A 180 19.98 5.84 20.49
C PHE A 180 19.61 6.00 21.96
N PHE A 181 18.49 6.67 22.25
CA PHE A 181 18.17 7.08 23.62
C PHE A 181 17.97 5.88 24.55
N ASP A 182 17.39 4.79 24.02
CA ASP A 182 17.12 3.59 24.81
C ASP A 182 18.32 2.65 24.94
N GLN A 183 19.42 2.90 24.22
CA GLN A 183 20.65 2.12 24.31
C GLN A 183 21.23 2.14 25.73
N GLN A 184 21.15 3.28 26.41
CA GLN A 184 21.62 3.44 27.78
C GLN A 184 20.85 2.59 28.80
N PHE A 185 19.64 2.10 28.46
CA PHE A 185 18.79 1.34 29.39
C PHE A 185 18.91 -0.18 29.20
N LEU A 186 19.67 -0.65 28.21
CA LEU A 186 19.83 -2.08 28.00
C LEU A 186 20.59 -2.73 29.17
N TYR A 187 20.24 -3.98 29.45
CA TYR A 187 20.99 -4.84 30.35
C TYR A 187 22.21 -5.40 29.63
N GLU A 188 23.29 -5.54 30.37
CA GLU A 188 24.45 -6.31 29.91
C GLU A 188 24.06 -7.79 29.75
N PRO A 189 24.75 -8.56 28.88
CA PRO A 189 24.42 -9.96 28.60
C PRO A 189 24.28 -10.83 29.85
N PHE A 190 25.17 -10.64 30.83
CA PHE A 190 25.20 -11.42 32.07
C PHE A 190 24.23 -10.91 33.16
N GLU A 191 23.59 -9.74 32.97
CA GLU A 191 22.60 -9.21 33.90
C GLU A 191 21.18 -9.76 33.65
N LEU A 192 20.94 -10.40 32.49
CA LEU A 192 19.63 -10.90 32.02
C LEU A 192 19.15 -12.20 32.69
N LEU A 193 19.37 -12.32 34.00
CA LEU A 193 19.13 -13.55 34.75
C LEU A 193 17.64 -13.76 35.06
N THR A 194 16.92 -12.68 35.39
CA THR A 194 15.52 -12.78 35.81
C THR A 194 14.55 -12.67 34.63
N ASN A 195 13.38 -13.30 34.75
CA ASN A 195 12.30 -13.13 33.79
C ASN A 195 11.86 -11.66 33.65
N CYS A 196 11.90 -10.91 34.76
CA CYS A 196 11.57 -9.48 34.75
C CYS A 196 12.54 -8.68 33.88
N ARG A 197 13.85 -8.86 34.06
CA ARG A 197 14.88 -8.17 33.26
C ARG A 197 14.79 -8.54 31.77
N ARG A 198 14.57 -9.81 31.45
CA ARG A 198 14.35 -10.28 30.06
C ARG A 198 13.14 -9.61 29.38
N ARG A 199 12.03 -9.45 30.11
CA ARG A 199 10.84 -8.74 29.60
C ARG A 199 11.11 -7.25 29.39
N VAL A 200 11.78 -6.60 30.35
CA VAL A 200 12.17 -5.19 30.21
C VAL A 200 13.09 -5.00 29.01
N GLN A 201 14.12 -5.84 28.86
CA GLN A 201 15.05 -5.82 27.71
C GLN A 201 14.31 -5.96 26.38
N THR A 202 13.30 -6.83 26.31
CA THR A 202 12.50 -7.01 25.09
C THR A 202 11.80 -5.71 24.69
N HIS A 203 11.19 -5.01 25.66
CA HIS A 203 10.55 -3.72 25.40
C HIS A 203 11.54 -2.63 24.99
N MET A 204 12.72 -2.57 25.62
CA MET A 204 13.77 -1.61 25.27
C MET A 204 14.33 -1.86 23.86
N LEU A 205 14.58 -3.12 23.50
CA LEU A 205 15.04 -3.49 22.15
C LEU A 205 13.98 -3.19 21.08
N GLN A 206 12.70 -3.43 21.37
CA GLN A 206 11.61 -3.07 20.45
C GLN A 206 11.52 -1.56 20.22
N SER A 207 11.70 -0.78 21.29
CA SER A 207 11.75 0.69 21.22
C SER A 207 12.95 1.17 20.41
N MET A 208 14.14 0.63 20.67
CA MET A 208 15.35 0.94 19.90
C MET A 208 15.20 0.58 18.41
N ALA A 209 14.63 -0.58 18.09
CA ALA A 209 14.33 -0.95 16.71
C ALA A 209 13.33 0.01 16.05
N ALA A 210 12.39 0.60 16.80
CA ALA A 210 11.52 1.66 16.30
C ALA A 210 12.30 2.96 16.05
N GLU A 211 13.23 3.37 16.92
CA GLU A 211 14.10 4.53 16.69
C GLU A 211 14.99 4.36 15.45
N PHE A 212 15.52 3.15 15.22
CA PHE A 212 16.27 2.82 13.99
C PHE A 212 15.41 2.93 12.73
N ARG A 213 14.18 2.42 12.76
CA ARG A 213 13.24 2.57 11.63
C ARG A 213 12.89 4.05 11.39
N GLN A 214 12.68 4.81 12.45
CA GLN A 214 12.34 6.23 12.36
C GLN A 214 13.50 7.04 11.78
N SER A 215 14.74 6.75 12.20
CA SER A 215 15.93 7.42 11.67
C SER A 215 16.14 7.10 10.18
N PHE A 216 15.98 5.83 9.78
CA PHE A 216 15.99 5.42 8.38
C PHE A 216 14.88 6.11 7.57
N ASN A 217 13.66 6.14 8.10
CA ASN A 217 12.53 6.81 7.47
C ASN A 217 12.75 8.32 7.32
N GLY A 218 13.48 8.94 8.25
CA GLY A 218 13.94 10.32 8.12
C GLY A 218 14.89 10.51 6.92
N LEU A 219 15.91 9.66 6.79
CA LEU A 219 16.83 9.68 5.64
C LEU A 219 16.09 9.41 4.32
N PHE A 220 15.17 8.44 4.33
CA PHE A 220 14.33 8.11 3.19
C PHE A 220 13.53 9.32 2.71
N LYS A 221 12.89 10.07 3.62
CA LYS A 221 12.13 11.28 3.27
C LYS A 221 13.03 12.36 2.67
N THR A 222 14.25 12.54 3.19
CA THR A 222 15.22 13.45 2.59
C THR A 222 15.55 13.04 1.16
N CYS A 223 15.91 11.77 0.93
CA CYS A 223 16.19 11.27 -0.42
C CYS A 223 14.99 11.36 -1.36
N GLN A 224 13.77 11.15 -0.85
CA GLN A 224 12.54 11.29 -1.64
C GLN A 224 12.33 12.75 -2.08
N ASN A 225 12.56 13.70 -1.18
CA ASN A 225 12.48 15.13 -1.48
C ASN A 225 13.56 15.57 -2.47
N ASP A 226 14.80 15.09 -2.30
CA ASP A 226 15.90 15.36 -3.22
C ASP A 226 15.55 14.85 -4.63
N LYS A 227 15.02 13.62 -4.73
CA LYS A 227 14.56 13.06 -6.00
C LYS A 227 13.46 13.91 -6.63
N LYS A 228 12.45 14.34 -5.86
CA LYS A 228 11.38 15.24 -6.35
C LYS A 228 11.97 16.55 -6.89
N GLY A 229 12.92 17.15 -6.16
CA GLY A 229 13.61 18.36 -6.62
C GLY A 229 14.38 18.17 -7.93
N VAL A 230 15.10 17.05 -8.08
CA VAL A 230 15.78 16.70 -9.35
C VAL A 230 14.78 16.49 -10.48
N MET A 231 13.64 15.86 -10.20
CA MET A 231 12.58 15.64 -11.19
C MET A 231 11.98 16.96 -11.69
N ASP A 232 11.75 17.92 -10.80
CA ASP A 232 11.24 19.24 -11.19
C ASP A 232 12.25 20.02 -12.04
N GLN A 233 13.55 19.92 -11.74
CA GLN A 233 14.60 20.48 -12.59
C GLN A 233 14.65 19.82 -13.98
N ILE A 234 14.44 18.50 -14.05
CA ILE A 234 14.36 17.78 -15.33
C ILE A 234 13.14 18.26 -16.12
N ARG A 235 11.97 18.40 -15.48
CA ARG A 235 10.75 18.91 -16.10
C ARG A 235 10.94 20.32 -16.66
N GLU A 236 11.59 21.21 -15.91
CA GLU A 236 11.91 22.56 -16.40
C GLU A 236 12.78 22.52 -17.66
N LYS A 237 13.83 21.69 -17.67
CA LYS A 237 14.68 21.50 -18.86
C LYS A 237 13.90 20.90 -20.02
N VAL A 238 13.04 19.91 -19.77
CA VAL A 238 12.18 19.29 -20.79
C VAL A 238 11.22 20.31 -21.39
N MET A 239 10.59 21.17 -20.57
CA MET A 239 9.74 22.26 -21.05
C MET A 239 10.51 23.23 -21.94
N ARG A 240 11.74 23.59 -21.55
CA ARG A 240 12.61 24.45 -22.38
C ARG A 240 12.99 23.78 -23.69
N ILE A 241 13.32 22.48 -23.69
CA ILE A 241 13.62 21.73 -24.91
C ILE A 241 12.39 21.68 -25.83
N LYS A 242 11.20 21.39 -25.29
CA LYS A 242 9.94 21.40 -26.04
C LYS A 242 9.68 22.78 -26.67
N ALA A 243 9.93 23.87 -25.96
CA ALA A 243 9.80 25.22 -26.51
C ALA A 243 10.76 25.47 -27.68
N ILE A 244 12.03 25.08 -27.55
CA ILE A 244 13.02 25.19 -28.62
C ILE A 244 12.64 24.33 -29.83
N LEU A 245 12.14 23.10 -29.62
CA LEU A 245 11.69 22.23 -30.71
C LEU A 245 10.52 22.83 -31.49
N VAL A 246 9.59 23.50 -30.79
CA VAL A 246 8.48 24.24 -31.42
C VAL A 246 9.00 25.42 -32.23
N GLU A 247 9.95 26.19 -31.71
CA GLU A 247 10.58 27.30 -32.43
C GLU A 247 11.33 26.83 -33.69
N LEU A 248 12.00 25.67 -33.60
CA LEU A 248 12.75 25.06 -34.70
C LEU A 248 11.87 24.26 -35.68
N GLN A 249 10.57 24.07 -35.38
CA GLN A 249 9.64 23.24 -36.15
C GLN A 249 10.14 21.79 -36.34
N VAL A 250 10.80 21.24 -35.32
CA VAL A 250 11.30 19.86 -35.32
C VAL A 250 10.39 19.00 -34.45
N GLU A 251 9.83 17.94 -35.03
CA GLU A 251 9.09 16.92 -34.29
C GLU A 251 10.07 15.88 -33.72
N GLU A 252 10.48 16.07 -32.47
CA GLU A 252 11.26 15.09 -31.72
C GLU A 252 10.58 14.78 -30.38
N THR A 253 10.51 13.49 -30.03
CA THR A 253 9.91 13.03 -28.77
C THR A 253 10.90 13.19 -27.62
N VAL A 254 10.64 14.14 -26.73
CA VAL A 254 11.46 14.33 -25.52
C VAL A 254 11.02 13.37 -24.42
N PRO A 255 11.90 12.53 -23.86
CA PRO A 255 11.56 11.64 -22.76
C PRO A 255 11.27 12.44 -21.48
N GLU A 256 10.07 12.25 -20.93
CA GLU A 256 9.64 12.90 -19.69
C GLU A 256 9.54 11.85 -18.58
N PRO A 257 10.41 11.92 -17.55
CA PRO A 257 10.36 10.94 -16.47
C PRO A 257 9.12 11.20 -15.59
N GLU A 258 8.37 10.15 -15.32
CA GLU A 258 7.26 10.16 -14.36
C GLU A 258 7.70 9.52 -13.03
N LEU A 259 7.10 9.97 -11.93
CA LEU A 259 7.26 9.28 -10.65
C LEU A 259 6.58 7.92 -10.71
N HIS A 260 7.21 6.91 -10.12
CA HIS A 260 6.62 5.59 -10.07
C HIS A 260 5.41 5.56 -9.13
N GLN A 261 4.41 4.72 -9.42
CA GLN A 261 3.14 4.69 -8.67
C GLN A 261 3.34 4.41 -7.17
N HIS A 262 4.36 3.61 -6.81
CA HIS A 262 4.68 3.26 -5.43
C HIS A 262 5.46 4.35 -4.66
N GLU A 263 5.77 5.48 -5.29
CA GLU A 263 6.42 6.63 -4.62
C GLU A 263 5.43 7.56 -3.94
N GLU A 264 4.15 7.46 -4.29
CA GLU A 264 3.06 8.20 -3.68
C GLU A 264 2.34 7.30 -2.67
N GLU A 265 2.23 7.78 -1.43
CA GLU A 265 1.62 7.01 -0.33
C GLU A 265 0.18 6.61 -0.64
N GLU A 266 -0.61 7.50 -1.25
CA GLU A 266 -2.05 7.27 -1.46
C GLU A 266 -2.37 6.53 -2.75
N ALA A 267 -1.40 6.35 -3.64
CA ALA A 267 -1.61 5.70 -4.93
C ALA A 267 -2.07 4.24 -4.79
N VAL A 268 -1.73 3.57 -3.68
CA VAL A 268 -2.18 2.19 -3.41
C VAL A 268 -3.70 2.10 -3.23
N LEU A 269 -4.36 3.16 -2.78
CA LEU A 269 -5.81 3.18 -2.53
C LEU A 269 -6.62 3.72 -3.71
N ALA A 270 -5.96 4.40 -4.65
CA ALA A 270 -6.57 5.03 -5.80
C ALA A 270 -6.45 4.12 -7.03
N VAL A 271 -7.60 3.75 -7.60
CA VAL A 271 -7.64 3.03 -8.88
C VAL A 271 -7.69 4.07 -10.00
N LYS A 272 -6.75 3.97 -10.95
CA LYS A 272 -6.73 4.87 -12.11
C LYS A 272 -7.58 4.27 -13.23
N ASP A 273 -8.28 5.10 -13.99
CA ASP A 273 -9.14 4.61 -15.10
C ASP A 273 -8.37 3.76 -16.13
N ARG A 274 -7.09 4.07 -16.34
CA ARG A 274 -6.15 3.30 -17.17
C ARG A 274 -5.92 1.85 -16.69
N GLU A 275 -6.25 1.52 -15.45
CA GLU A 275 -6.14 0.17 -14.89
C GLU A 275 -7.40 -0.67 -15.16
N ILE A 276 -8.52 -0.01 -15.50
CA ILE A 276 -9.80 -0.66 -15.78
C ILE A 276 -9.80 -1.13 -17.24
N LYS A 277 -9.61 -2.44 -17.44
CA LYS A 277 -9.63 -3.07 -18.77
C LYS A 277 -11.05 -3.27 -19.34
N ALA A 278 -12.08 -3.04 -18.53
CA ALA A 278 -13.45 -3.19 -18.95
C ALA A 278 -13.90 -1.91 -19.68
N GLU A 279 -14.49 -2.08 -20.86
CA GLU A 279 -15.14 -0.98 -21.57
C GLU A 279 -16.31 -0.47 -20.74
N LYS A 280 -16.33 0.85 -20.48
CA LYS A 280 -17.44 1.48 -19.80
C LYS A 280 -18.69 1.35 -20.68
N TRP A 281 -19.68 0.61 -20.20
CA TRP A 281 -20.98 0.57 -20.87
C TRP A 281 -21.65 1.94 -20.71
N ILE A 282 -21.83 2.64 -21.83
CA ILE A 282 -22.58 3.90 -21.90
C ILE A 282 -24.02 3.53 -22.25
N SER A 283 -24.95 3.93 -21.40
CA SER A 283 -26.37 3.68 -21.64
C SER A 283 -26.84 4.41 -22.90
N PRO A 284 -27.89 3.93 -23.59
CA PRO A 284 -28.43 4.61 -24.78
C PRO A 284 -28.88 6.06 -24.51
N GLU A 285 -29.28 6.36 -23.27
CA GLU A 285 -29.68 7.70 -22.84
C GLU A 285 -28.47 8.62 -22.65
N GLU A 286 -27.39 8.13 -22.03
CA GLU A 286 -26.12 8.87 -21.91
C GLU A 286 -25.43 9.08 -23.27
N ARG A 287 -25.63 8.17 -24.24
CA ARG A 287 -25.15 8.37 -25.62
C ARG A 287 -25.88 9.52 -26.31
N LYS A 288 -27.19 9.60 -26.16
CA LYS A 288 -28.00 10.71 -26.71
C LYS A 288 -27.64 12.05 -26.08
N ALA A 289 -27.42 12.08 -24.76
CA ALA A 289 -27.00 13.30 -24.05
C ALA A 289 -25.55 13.74 -24.35
N ALA A 290 -24.71 12.87 -24.91
CA ALA A 290 -23.36 13.21 -25.36
C ALA A 290 -23.30 13.63 -26.84
N GLU A 291 -24.36 13.35 -27.60
CA GLU A 291 -24.53 13.75 -29.01
C GLU A 291 -25.35 15.06 -29.16
N GLU A 292 -26.12 15.45 -28.14
CA GLU A 292 -26.73 16.78 -27.98
C GLU A 292 -25.74 17.81 -27.40
#